data_AF-A0A1I7UKU5-F1
#
_entry.id   AF-A0A1I7UKU5-F1
#
_cell.length_a   1.000
_cell.length_b   1.000
_cell.length_c   1.000
_cell.angle_alpha   90.00
_cell.angle_beta   90.00
_cell.angle_gamma   90.00
#
_symmetry.space_group_name_H-M   'P 1'
#
loop_
_entity.id
_entity.type
_entity.pdbx_description
1 polymer ?
#
loop_
_entity_poly.entity_id
_entity_poly.type
_entity_poly.pdbx_seq_one_letter_code
_entity_poly.pdbx_strand_id
1 'polypeptide(L)'
;MVVDWDPRNYPYYKEFLQLCHGASAYLNWESSYYFLLYAESWKLFNVVQLIDQRMQRNTRGQKMIMSSIIKTRHCLTDWLKEQGSSKELAKELKDMDLEEMPGEAMKQFVRFFFTHLNKKY
;
A
#
# COMPACT_ATOMS: atom_id res chain seq x y z
N MET A 1 -0.82 16.02 -22.47
CA MET A 1 0.25 16.80 -21.86
C MET A 1 0.99 15.86 -20.93
N VAL A 2 2.12 15.32 -21.37
CA VAL A 2 2.96 14.46 -20.50
C VAL A 2 3.66 15.42 -19.56
N VAL A 3 3.24 15.47 -18.31
CA VAL A 3 4.01 16.15 -17.27
C VAL A 3 5.30 15.35 -17.17
N ASP A 4 6.43 15.98 -17.51
CA ASP A 4 7.76 15.39 -17.33
C ASP A 4 7.97 15.17 -15.83
N TRP A 5 7.61 13.97 -15.38
CA TRP A 5 7.85 13.52 -14.02
C TRP A 5 9.35 13.28 -13.86
N ASP A 6 10.08 14.28 -13.37
CA ASP A 6 11.47 14.12 -12.94
C ASP A 6 11.50 13.79 -11.43
N PRO A 7 11.63 12.51 -11.05
CA PRO A 7 11.62 12.08 -9.66
C PRO A 7 12.78 12.64 -8.84
N ARG A 8 13.83 13.20 -9.47
CA ARG A 8 14.93 13.89 -8.76
C ARG A 8 14.46 15.13 -8.01
N ASN A 9 13.34 15.72 -8.42
CA ASN A 9 12.77 16.90 -7.79
C ASN A 9 11.81 16.57 -6.63
N TYR A 10 11.62 15.28 -6.32
CA TYR A 10 10.64 14.84 -5.34
C TYR A 10 11.31 14.34 -4.05
N PRO A 11 10.57 14.37 -2.91
CA PRO A 11 11.09 13.99 -1.61
C PRO A 11 11.67 12.58 -1.57
N TYR A 12 12.72 12.39 -0.78
CA TYR A 12 13.34 11.09 -0.51
C TYR A 12 13.98 10.37 -1.71
N TYR A 13 14.22 11.06 -2.84
CA TYR A 13 14.84 10.46 -4.02
C TYR A 13 16.20 9.78 -3.71
N LYS A 14 17.04 10.44 -2.90
CA LYS A 14 18.37 9.92 -2.57
C LYS A 14 18.29 8.65 -1.72
N GLU A 15 17.38 8.64 -0.77
CA GLU A 15 17.11 7.51 0.13
C GLU A 15 16.47 6.35 -0.65
N PHE A 16 15.65 6.65 -1.67
CA PHE A 16 15.14 5.65 -2.59
C PHE A 16 16.26 4.95 -3.37
N LEU A 17 17.23 5.72 -3.90
CA LEU A 17 18.39 5.14 -4.58
C LEU A 17 19.19 4.25 -3.64
N GLN A 18 19.40 4.68 -2.39
CA GLN A 18 20.05 3.85 -1.37
C GLN A 18 19.30 2.53 -1.15
N LEU A 19 17.97 2.58 -1.07
CA LEU A 19 17.13 1.40 -0.95
C LEU A 19 17.29 0.47 -2.17
N CYS A 20 17.32 1.01 -3.39
CA CYS A 20 17.54 0.23 -4.62
C CYS A 20 18.89 -0.50 -4.63
N HIS A 21 19.91 0.13 -4.04
CA HIS A 21 21.24 -0.48 -3.88
C HIS A 21 21.32 -1.46 -2.69
N GLY A 22 20.21 -1.75 -2.03
CA GLY A 22 20.16 -2.69 -0.91
C GLY A 22 20.65 -2.11 0.42
N ALA A 23 20.95 -0.81 0.49
CA ALA A 23 21.30 -0.16 1.74
C ALA A 23 20.10 -0.10 2.70
N SER A 24 20.39 -0.05 3.99
CA SER A 24 19.38 0.09 5.03
C SER A 24 18.83 1.52 5.06
N ALA A 25 17.91 1.85 4.16
CA ALA A 25 17.13 3.08 4.25
C ALA A 25 16.11 2.96 5.40
N TYR A 26 16.02 3.99 6.24
CA TYR A 26 15.00 4.09 7.26
C TYR A 26 13.63 4.32 6.59
N LEU A 27 12.70 3.41 6.86
CA LEU A 27 11.34 3.46 6.32
C LEU A 27 10.40 3.98 7.39
N ASN A 28 9.93 5.21 7.20
CA ASN A 28 8.76 5.72 7.89
C ASN A 28 7.58 5.77 6.90
N TRP A 29 6.41 6.15 7.39
CA TRP A 29 5.18 6.16 6.60
C TRP A 29 5.32 7.04 5.35
N GLU A 30 5.90 8.23 5.50
CA GLU A 30 6.01 9.24 4.45
C GLU A 30 7.02 8.79 3.39
N SER A 31 8.22 8.36 3.81
CA SER A 31 9.26 7.91 2.89
C SER A 31 8.86 6.64 2.12
N SER A 32 8.13 5.73 2.77
CA SER A 32 7.65 4.50 2.12
C SER A 32 6.67 4.79 0.98
N TYR A 33 5.86 5.85 1.10
CA TYR A 33 4.89 6.24 0.07
C TYR A 33 5.61 6.68 -1.20
N TYR A 34 6.55 7.61 -1.05
CA TYR A 34 7.36 8.11 -2.17
C TYR A 34 8.21 6.99 -2.79
N PHE A 35 8.78 6.11 -1.98
CA PHE A 35 9.58 4.99 -2.49
C PHE A 35 8.77 4.04 -3.36
N LEU A 36 7.55 3.73 -2.95
CA LEU A 36 6.69 2.86 -3.72
C LEU A 36 6.22 3.55 -5.01
N LEU A 37 5.91 4.85 -4.95
CA LEU A 37 5.55 5.63 -6.13
C LEU A 37 6.69 5.66 -7.15
N TYR A 38 7.95 5.85 -6.71
CA TYR A 38 9.12 5.73 -7.59
C TYR A 38 9.28 4.32 -8.15
N ALA A 39 9.23 3.30 -7.30
CA ALA A 39 9.42 1.91 -7.71
C ALA A 39 8.38 1.47 -8.76
N GLU A 40 7.12 1.86 -8.61
CA GLU A 40 6.06 1.59 -9.58
C GLU A 40 6.25 2.39 -10.88
N SER A 41 6.56 3.69 -10.78
CA SER A 41 6.83 4.54 -11.96
C SER A 41 7.94 3.98 -12.84
N TRP A 42 8.91 3.31 -12.22
CA TRP A 42 10.06 2.70 -12.87
C TRP A 42 9.98 1.19 -13.02
N LYS A 43 8.86 0.57 -12.65
CA LYS A 43 8.61 -0.88 -12.75
C LYS A 43 9.67 -1.74 -12.04
N LEU A 44 10.18 -1.26 -10.91
CA LEU A 44 11.17 -1.93 -10.06
C LEU A 44 10.49 -2.90 -9.08
N PHE A 45 9.95 -4.00 -9.61
CA PHE A 45 9.14 -4.96 -8.82
C PHE A 45 9.88 -5.57 -7.61
N ASN A 46 11.19 -5.75 -7.72
CA ASN A 46 12.03 -6.22 -6.62
C ASN A 46 12.06 -5.20 -5.45
N VAL A 47 12.09 -3.92 -5.76
CA VAL A 47 12.06 -2.84 -4.75
C VAL A 47 10.67 -2.74 -4.12
N VAL A 48 9.60 -2.89 -4.91
CA VAL A 48 8.22 -2.97 -4.40
C VAL A 48 8.09 -4.10 -3.38
N GLN A 49 8.58 -5.30 -3.70
CA GLN A 49 8.57 -6.44 -2.77
C GLN A 49 9.41 -6.18 -1.51
N LEU A 50 10.59 -5.55 -1.65
CA LEU A 50 11.44 -5.22 -0.52
C LEU A 50 10.75 -4.24 0.44
N ILE A 51 10.09 -3.22 -0.10
CA ILE A 51 9.33 -2.24 0.70
C ILE A 51 8.17 -2.95 1.39
N ASP A 52 7.41 -3.79 0.67
CA ASP A 52 6.28 -4.56 1.21
C ASP A 52 6.71 -5.40 2.42
N GLN A 53 7.81 -6.16 2.30
CA GLN A 53 8.35 -6.98 3.39
C GLN A 53 8.80 -6.15 4.59
N ARG A 54 9.41 -4.98 4.36
CA ARG A 54 9.86 -4.12 5.46
C ARG A 54 8.69 -3.40 6.14
N MET A 55 7.65 -3.03 5.39
CA MET A 55 6.44 -2.41 5.93
C MET A 55 5.59 -3.39 6.75
N GLN A 56 5.60 -4.69 6.44
CA GLN A 56 4.95 -5.71 7.29
C GLN A 56 5.40 -5.67 8.76
N ARG A 57 6.63 -5.18 9.02
CA ARG A 57 7.18 -5.07 10.38
C ARG A 57 6.75 -3.79 11.12
N ASN A 58 6.08 -2.83 10.47
CA ASN A 58 5.67 -1.55 11.03
C ASN A 58 4.13 -1.40 11.08
N THR A 59 3.65 -0.58 12.00
CA THR A 59 2.35 -0.60 12.70
C THR A 59 1.01 -0.52 11.90
N ARG A 60 -0.04 -0.93 12.63
CA ARG A 60 -1.45 -1.30 12.34
C ARG A 60 -2.33 -0.44 11.43
N GLY A 61 -2.12 0.88 11.31
CA GLY A 61 -3.06 1.78 10.61
C GLY A 61 -2.66 2.17 9.18
N GLN A 62 -1.35 2.15 8.89
CA GLN A 62 -0.78 2.79 7.70
C GLN A 62 -0.67 1.84 6.49
N LYS A 63 -0.96 0.54 6.70
CA LYS A 63 -0.96 -0.50 5.66
C LYS A 63 -2.01 -0.24 4.58
N MET A 64 -3.13 0.39 4.93
CA MET A 64 -4.29 0.42 4.03
C MET A 64 -4.12 1.39 2.87
N ILE A 65 -3.72 2.65 3.11
CA ILE A 65 -3.48 3.67 2.05
C ILE A 65 -2.39 3.17 1.08
N MET A 66 -1.36 2.52 1.60
CA MET A 66 -0.27 1.98 0.79
C MET A 66 -0.71 0.78 -0.05
N SER A 67 -1.40 -0.19 0.56
CA SER A 67 -1.82 -1.41 -0.13
C SER A 67 -2.93 -1.16 -1.16
N SER A 68 -3.82 -0.19 -0.90
CA SER A 68 -4.81 0.26 -1.88
C SER A 68 -4.08 0.84 -3.09
N ILE A 69 -3.09 1.73 -2.92
CA ILE A 69 -2.38 2.33 -4.06
C ILE A 69 -1.53 1.30 -4.85
N ILE A 70 -1.02 0.23 -4.23
CA ILE A 70 0.11 -0.53 -4.80
C ILE A 70 -0.20 -1.99 -5.19
N LYS A 71 -1.44 -2.46 -5.14
CA LYS A 71 -1.77 -3.87 -5.50
C LYS A 71 -0.94 -4.91 -4.72
N THR A 72 -0.34 -4.60 -3.58
CA THR A 72 0.41 -5.60 -2.81
C THR A 72 -0.55 -6.49 -2.04
N ARG A 73 -0.85 -7.65 -2.65
CA ARG A 73 -1.81 -8.64 -2.14
C ARG A 73 -1.55 -9.03 -0.68
N HIS A 74 -0.30 -9.09 -0.24
CA HIS A 74 0.07 -9.55 1.09
C HIS A 74 -0.30 -8.53 2.18
N CYS A 75 0.13 -7.28 2.05
CA CYS A 75 -0.25 -6.22 3.00
C CYS A 75 -1.76 -6.01 3.08
N LEU A 76 -2.46 -6.04 1.93
CA LEU A 76 -3.92 -5.93 1.92
C LEU A 76 -4.59 -7.11 2.62
N THR A 77 -4.12 -8.34 2.39
CA THR A 77 -4.70 -9.54 3.00
C THR A 77 -4.51 -9.55 4.51
N ASP A 78 -3.32 -9.20 5.01
CA ASP A 78 -3.06 -9.21 6.45
C ASP A 78 -3.80 -8.08 7.17
N TRP A 79 -3.87 -6.89 6.56
CA TRP A 79 -4.68 -5.80 7.09
C TRP A 79 -6.17 -6.16 7.13
N LEU A 80 -6.70 -6.83 6.10
CA LEU A 80 -8.08 -7.31 6.10
C LEU A 80 -8.33 -8.31 7.23
N LYS A 81 -7.40 -9.22 7.53
CA LYS A 81 -7.54 -10.12 8.70
C LYS A 81 -7.54 -9.39 10.04
N GLU A 82 -6.90 -8.23 10.11
CA GLU A 82 -6.91 -7.38 11.31
C GLU A 82 -8.25 -6.67 11.52
N GLN A 83 -9.05 -6.51 10.46
CA GLN A 83 -10.44 -6.04 10.58
C GLN A 83 -11.29 -7.19 11.15
N GLY A 84 -11.77 -7.03 12.38
CA GLY A 84 -12.56 -8.05 13.07
C GLY A 84 -13.98 -8.18 12.50
N SER A 85 -14.45 -7.18 11.74
CA SER A 85 -15.78 -7.20 11.13
C SER A 85 -15.90 -6.35 9.87
N SER A 86 -16.97 -6.61 9.10
CA SER A 86 -17.38 -5.77 7.96
C SER A 86 -17.73 -4.34 8.37
N LYS A 87 -18.19 -4.10 9.61
CA LYS A 87 -18.48 -2.75 10.12
C LYS A 87 -17.22 -1.92 10.33
N GLU A 88 -16.18 -2.54 10.89
CA GLU A 88 -14.87 -1.89 11.08
C GLU A 88 -14.25 -1.54 9.73
N LEU A 89 -14.26 -2.49 8.79
CA LEU A 89 -13.82 -2.25 7.43
C LEU A 89 -14.58 -1.09 6.76
N ALA A 90 -15.92 -1.06 6.86
CA ALA A 90 -16.72 -0.01 6.25
C ALA A 90 -16.44 1.39 6.83
N LYS A 91 -16.06 1.47 8.11
CA LYS A 91 -15.69 2.74 8.73
C LYS A 91 -14.37 3.27 8.15
N GLU A 92 -13.38 2.40 8.02
CA GLU A 92 -12.07 2.78 7.49
C GLU A 92 -12.12 3.13 5.98
N LEU A 93 -12.97 2.43 5.21
CA LEU A 93 -13.16 2.74 3.78
C LEU A 93 -13.91 4.04 3.52
N LYS A 94 -14.69 4.54 4.49
CA LYS A 94 -15.46 5.79 4.34
C LYS A 94 -14.57 7.01 4.20
N ASP A 95 -13.40 6.98 4.82
CA ASP A 95 -12.43 8.06 4.81
C ASP A 95 -11.46 7.97 3.62
N MET A 96 -11.68 7.00 2.71
CA MET A 96 -10.86 6.79 1.52
C MET A 96 -11.54 7.26 0.24
N ASP A 97 -10.71 7.71 -0.70
CA ASP A 97 -11.14 7.89 -2.08
C ASP A 97 -11.17 6.52 -2.79
N LEU A 98 -12.38 6.01 -2.98
CA LEU A 98 -12.62 4.71 -3.61
C LEU A 98 -12.52 4.78 -5.14
N GLU A 99 -12.57 5.97 -5.76
CA GLU A 99 -12.49 6.13 -7.21
C GLU A 99 -11.07 5.90 -7.72
N GLU A 100 -10.07 6.35 -6.96
CA GLU A 100 -8.65 6.13 -7.28
C GLU A 100 -8.16 4.73 -6.91
N MET A 101 -9.01 3.90 -6.30
CA MET A 101 -8.64 2.58 -5.81
C MET A 101 -8.45 1.57 -6.97
N PRO A 102 -7.30 0.89 -7.05
CA PRO A 102 -7.08 -0.20 -7.99
C PRO A 102 -8.13 -1.32 -7.86
N GLY A 103 -8.68 -1.74 -9.01
CA GLY A 103 -9.74 -2.76 -9.03
C GLY A 103 -9.37 -4.10 -8.39
N GLU A 104 -8.09 -4.46 -8.34
CA GLU A 104 -7.63 -5.67 -7.63
C GLU A 104 -7.76 -5.53 -6.11
N ALA A 105 -7.52 -4.34 -5.56
CA ALA A 105 -7.76 -4.06 -4.15
C ALA A 105 -9.26 -4.07 -3.85
N MET A 106 -10.07 -3.44 -4.71
CA MET A 106 -11.54 -3.46 -4.61
C MET A 106 -12.11 -4.88 -4.55
N LYS A 107 -11.61 -5.79 -5.39
CA LYS A 107 -12.02 -7.21 -5.36
C LYS A 107 -11.74 -7.88 -4.01
N GLN A 108 -10.61 -7.57 -3.37
CA GLN A 108 -10.29 -8.15 -2.06
C GLN A 108 -11.21 -7.59 -0.96
N PHE A 109 -11.54 -6.29 -1.00
CA PHE A 109 -12.52 -5.70 -0.08
C PHE A 109 -13.89 -6.37 -0.23
N VAL A 110 -14.39 -6.49 -1.46
CA VAL A 110 -15.66 -7.16 -1.76
C VAL A 110 -15.65 -8.61 -1.26
N ARG A 111 -14.58 -9.36 -1.53
CA ARG A 111 -14.41 -10.74 -1.04
C ARG A 111 -14.46 -10.79 0.49
N PHE A 112 -13.78 -9.88 1.17
CA PHE A 112 -13.80 -9.81 2.62
C PHE A 112 -15.20 -9.55 3.17
N PHE A 113 -15.93 -8.58 2.58
CA PHE A 113 -17.31 -8.27 2.96
C PHE A 113 -18.21 -9.50 2.87
N PHE A 114 -18.20 -10.22 1.76
CA PHE A 114 -19.00 -11.44 1.61
C PHE A 114 -18.62 -12.54 2.60
N THR A 115 -17.35 -12.67 2.93
CA THR A 115 -16.86 -13.70 3.87
C THR A 115 -17.25 -13.38 5.33
N HIS A 116 -17.33 -12.11 5.70
CA HIS A 116 -17.60 -11.67 7.08
C HIS A 116 -19.04 -11.21 7.34
N LEU A 117 -19.84 -10.95 6.29
CA LEU A 117 -21.28 -10.75 6.39
C LEU A 117 -22.03 -12.08 6.64
N ASN A 118 -21.58 -13.17 6.03
CA ASN A 118 -22.23 -14.49 6.12
C ASN A 118 -21.97 -15.24 7.45
N LYS A 119 -21.11 -14.74 8.34
CA LYS A 119 -20.89 -15.35 9.67
C LYS A 119 -21.94 -14.96 10.72
N LYS A 120 -22.96 -14.20 10.34
CA LYS A 120 -23.98 -13.66 11.26
C LYS A 120 -25.34 -14.37 11.23
N TYR A 121 -25.44 -15.50 10.51
CA TYR A 121 -26.61 -16.37 10.48
C TYR A 121 -26.19 -17.83 10.65
#